data_AF-A0A6A5H4Z6-F1
#
_entry.id   AF-A0A6A5H4Z6-F1
#
_cell.length_a   1.000
_cell.length_b   1.000
_cell.length_c   1.000
_cell.angle_alpha   90.00
_cell.angle_beta   90.00
_cell.angle_gamma   90.00
#
_symmetry.space_group_name_H-M   'P 1'
#
loop_
_entity.id
_entity.type
_entity.pdbx_description
1 polymer ?
#
loop_
_entity_poly.entity_id
_entity_poly.type
_entity_poly.pdbx_seq_one_letter_code
_entity_poly.pdbx_strand_id
1 'polypeptide(L)'
;MIRLILFFIFPSIIHCCLVVKSVEPPKCECPYLALDKYNIQSHKAGQNWYESNPTDVLLLPPKIQVDDCSITVQCSEEDYSLRIFGGKRNYDGGSKFRCEKDDKGRPIWEVARDGEDKVRFKSYYLYATCINRDLGGVKPPSGTGVCYCDHAFLDPDSQNGDKLMNFDTRIEEHSERCEWYLYCRYPTNIARTVINGKIVKSKSFNATCNADTKLWSITNNGEVFENQPVFYHDCVEL
;
A
#
# COMPACT_ATOMS: atom_id res chain seq x y z
N MET A 1 -9.56 -61.30 56.69
CA MET A 1 -8.53 -60.37 56.18
C MET A 1 -8.61 -60.31 54.65
N ILE A 2 -9.23 -59.24 54.16
CA ILE A 2 -9.05 -58.49 52.90
C ILE A 2 -8.77 -59.31 51.62
N ARG A 3 -9.84 -59.50 50.81
CA ARG A 3 -9.76 -59.78 49.37
C ARG A 3 -9.52 -58.44 48.65
N LEU A 4 -8.36 -58.28 48.02
CA LEU A 4 -8.05 -57.12 47.17
C LEU A 4 -8.69 -57.32 45.79
N ILE A 5 -9.71 -56.52 45.48
CA ILE A 5 -10.28 -56.37 44.14
C ILE A 5 -9.45 -55.30 43.43
N LEU A 6 -8.64 -55.71 42.44
CA LEU A 6 -7.99 -54.78 41.51
C LEU A 6 -8.89 -54.63 40.28
N PHE A 7 -9.74 -53.60 40.31
CA PHE A 7 -10.41 -53.08 39.11
C PHE A 7 -9.36 -52.46 38.20
N PHE A 8 -8.99 -53.15 37.11
CA PHE A 8 -8.28 -52.55 35.99
C PHE A 8 -9.24 -51.61 35.26
N ILE A 9 -9.22 -50.34 35.62
CA ILE A 9 -9.83 -49.26 34.85
C ILE A 9 -8.93 -49.05 33.64
N PHE A 10 -9.28 -49.67 32.51
CA PHE A 10 -8.69 -49.31 31.22
C PHE A 10 -9.11 -47.86 30.89
N PRO A 11 -8.18 -46.91 30.69
CA PRO A 11 -8.54 -45.64 30.11
C PRO A 11 -8.84 -45.89 28.63
N SER A 12 -10.11 -45.74 28.24
CA SER A 12 -10.53 -45.66 26.86
C SER A 12 -9.77 -44.52 26.21
N ILE A 13 -8.75 -44.83 25.41
CA ILE A 13 -8.05 -43.85 24.58
C ILE A 13 -9.06 -43.40 23.52
N ILE A 14 -9.78 -42.32 23.82
CA ILE A 14 -10.62 -41.62 22.86
C ILE A 14 -9.66 -41.08 21.80
N HIS A 15 -9.59 -41.76 20.65
CA HIS A 15 -9.01 -41.20 19.43
C HIS A 15 -9.93 -40.06 18.97
N CYS A 16 -9.81 -38.89 19.61
CA CYS A 16 -10.24 -37.65 19.03
C CYS A 16 -9.29 -37.37 17.86
N CYS A 17 -9.62 -37.89 16.67
CA CYS A 17 -9.01 -37.42 15.44
C CYS A 17 -9.40 -35.95 15.28
N LEU A 18 -8.50 -35.05 15.72
CA LEU A 18 -8.58 -33.63 15.42
C LEU A 18 -8.44 -33.49 13.91
N VAL A 19 -9.56 -33.41 13.19
CA VAL A 19 -9.57 -33.01 11.79
C VAL A 19 -9.25 -31.52 11.77
N VAL A 20 -7.96 -31.20 11.69
CA VAL A 20 -7.53 -29.86 11.32
C VAL A 20 -7.92 -29.70 9.86
N LYS A 21 -9.05 -29.04 9.59
CA LYS A 21 -9.27 -28.43 8.29
C LYS A 21 -8.19 -27.35 8.16
N SER A 22 -7.04 -27.68 7.59
CA SER A 22 -6.16 -26.66 7.07
C SER A 22 -6.96 -25.96 5.99
N VAL A 23 -7.46 -24.76 6.28
CA VAL A 23 -7.84 -23.84 5.22
C VAL A 23 -6.55 -23.67 4.42
N GLU A 24 -6.51 -24.27 3.23
CA GLU A 24 -5.36 -24.16 2.33
C GLU A 24 -5.05 -22.65 2.21
N PRO A 25 -3.82 -22.20 2.45
CA PRO A 25 -3.49 -20.78 2.33
C PRO A 25 -3.95 -20.27 0.96
N PRO A 26 -4.46 -19.04 0.85
CA PRO A 26 -4.84 -18.50 -0.46
C PRO A 26 -3.66 -18.69 -1.41
N LYS A 27 -3.89 -19.34 -2.56
CA LYS A 27 -2.84 -19.72 -3.52
C LYS A 27 -2.01 -18.53 -4.02
N CYS A 28 -2.52 -17.32 -3.82
CA CYS A 28 -1.94 -16.07 -4.26
C CYS A 28 -1.82 -15.08 -3.10
N GLU A 29 -0.63 -14.49 -2.95
CA GLU A 29 -0.26 -13.62 -1.82
C GLU A 29 -0.19 -12.13 -2.21
N CYS A 30 -0.76 -11.73 -3.35
CA CYS A 30 -0.67 -10.35 -3.78
C CYS A 30 -1.44 -9.43 -2.81
N PRO A 31 -0.75 -8.46 -2.21
CA PRO A 31 -1.36 -7.63 -1.19
C PRO A 31 -2.19 -6.51 -1.84
N TYR A 32 -3.33 -6.18 -1.22
CA TYR A 32 -4.24 -5.14 -1.67
C TYR A 32 -4.82 -4.38 -0.48
N LEU A 33 -5.28 -3.15 -0.70
CA LEU A 33 -5.92 -2.35 0.34
C LEU A 33 -7.05 -1.50 -0.26
N ALA A 34 -8.25 -1.68 0.30
CA ALA A 34 -9.38 -0.80 0.08
C ALA A 34 -9.14 0.52 0.84
N LEU A 35 -9.01 1.61 0.10
CA LEU A 35 -8.82 2.92 0.65
C LEU A 35 -10.18 3.58 0.95
N ASP A 36 -10.21 4.34 2.04
CA ASP A 36 -11.36 5.14 2.45
C ASP A 36 -10.88 6.53 2.93
N LYS A 37 -11.82 7.37 3.33
CA LYS A 37 -11.51 8.72 3.83
C LYS A 37 -10.58 8.76 5.04
N TYR A 38 -10.46 7.67 5.81
CA TYR A 38 -9.65 7.60 7.02
C TYR A 38 -8.23 7.12 6.74
N ASN A 39 -8.06 6.14 5.84
CA ASN A 39 -6.76 5.50 5.60
C ASN A 39 -6.03 6.05 4.36
N ILE A 40 -6.73 6.74 3.43
CA ILE A 40 -6.11 7.28 2.20
C ILE A 40 -5.03 8.31 2.50
N GLN A 41 -5.20 9.04 3.61
CA GLN A 41 -4.28 10.07 4.08
C GLN A 41 -2.93 9.50 4.52
N SER A 42 -2.83 8.20 4.79
CA SER A 42 -1.56 7.52 5.11
C SER A 42 -0.93 6.82 3.91
N HIS A 43 -1.68 6.66 2.82
CA HIS A 43 -1.28 5.92 1.62
C HIS A 43 -1.18 6.86 0.42
N LYS A 44 -0.73 8.08 0.71
CA LYS A 44 -0.72 9.18 -0.23
C LYS A 44 0.32 8.93 -1.33
N ALA A 45 -0.02 8.13 -2.32
CA ALA A 45 0.89 7.73 -3.39
C ALA A 45 1.10 8.91 -4.35
N GLY A 46 2.29 9.48 -4.37
CA GLY A 46 2.62 10.63 -5.21
C GLY A 46 2.44 10.39 -6.70
N GLN A 47 1.53 11.20 -7.26
CA GLN A 47 1.39 11.56 -8.68
C GLN A 47 0.06 12.31 -8.85
N ASN A 48 0.11 13.64 -9.03
CA ASN A 48 -0.94 14.57 -9.53
C ASN A 48 -2.40 14.40 -9.06
N TRP A 49 -2.69 13.45 -8.19
CA TRP A 49 -4.01 13.12 -7.70
C TRP A 49 -4.49 14.16 -6.68
N TYR A 50 -3.55 14.96 -6.16
CA TYR A 50 -3.76 15.99 -5.17
C TYR A 50 -4.08 17.38 -5.70
N GLU A 51 -4.01 17.60 -7.01
CA GLU A 51 -4.43 18.91 -7.55
C GLU A 51 -5.94 19.13 -7.30
N SER A 52 -6.71 18.06 -7.08
CA SER A 52 -8.00 18.10 -6.38
C SER A 52 -7.86 17.41 -5.02
N ASN A 53 -8.07 18.13 -3.93
CA ASN A 53 -7.96 17.60 -2.58
C ASN A 53 -8.89 16.37 -2.41
N PRO A 54 -8.44 15.21 -1.87
CA PRO A 54 -9.28 14.02 -1.68
C PRO A 54 -10.43 14.25 -0.71
N THR A 55 -10.38 15.37 0.00
CA THR A 55 -11.40 15.86 0.90
C THR A 55 -12.49 16.67 0.18
N ASP A 56 -12.25 17.04 -1.09
CA ASP A 56 -13.21 17.66 -2.01
C ASP A 56 -13.99 16.59 -2.81
N VAL A 57 -13.79 15.31 -2.50
CA VAL A 57 -14.39 14.15 -3.16
C VAL A 57 -14.89 13.19 -2.08
N LEU A 58 -16.11 12.66 -2.23
CA LEU A 58 -16.56 11.60 -1.32
C LEU A 58 -15.84 10.30 -1.68
N LEU A 59 -15.22 9.69 -0.67
CA LEU A 59 -14.44 8.46 -0.79
C LEU A 59 -15.10 7.34 -0.02
N LEU A 60 -15.36 6.24 -0.71
CA LEU A 60 -15.85 5.00 -0.11
C LEU A 60 -14.89 3.85 -0.42
N PRO A 61 -14.69 2.93 0.53
CA PRO A 61 -13.97 1.71 0.24
C PRO A 61 -14.75 0.89 -0.80
N PRO A 62 -14.08 0.38 -1.85
CA PRO A 62 -14.74 -0.52 -2.79
C PRO A 62 -15.04 -1.86 -2.11
N LYS A 63 -16.04 -2.56 -2.65
CA LYS A 63 -16.22 -3.99 -2.38
C LYS A 63 -15.16 -4.74 -3.15
N ILE A 64 -14.36 -5.53 -2.43
CA ILE A 64 -13.35 -6.42 -3.01
C ILE A 64 -13.79 -7.84 -2.76
N GLN A 65 -13.97 -8.61 -3.84
CA GLN A 65 -14.20 -10.04 -3.80
C GLN A 65 -12.96 -10.73 -4.34
N VAL A 66 -12.47 -11.72 -3.59
CA VAL A 66 -11.27 -12.49 -3.95
C VAL A 66 -11.71 -13.85 -4.48
N ASP A 67 -11.21 -14.23 -5.64
CA ASP A 67 -11.44 -15.54 -6.26
C ASP A 67 -10.10 -16.13 -6.74
N ASP A 68 -9.58 -17.10 -5.97
CA ASP A 68 -8.25 -17.69 -6.11
C ASP A 68 -7.12 -16.63 -6.26
N CYS A 69 -6.70 -16.38 -7.50
CA CYS A 69 -5.62 -15.48 -7.88
C CYS A 69 -6.13 -14.25 -8.63
N SER A 70 -7.41 -13.97 -8.54
CA SER A 70 -8.04 -12.80 -9.13
C SER A 70 -8.86 -12.07 -8.09
N ILE A 71 -9.04 -10.77 -8.30
CA ILE A 71 -9.98 -10.00 -7.50
C ILE A 71 -10.93 -9.24 -8.39
N THR A 72 -12.17 -9.13 -7.93
CA THR A 72 -13.16 -8.23 -8.48
C THR A 72 -13.28 -7.04 -7.53
N VAL A 73 -13.13 -5.83 -8.05
CA VAL A 73 -13.20 -4.58 -7.28
C VAL A 73 -14.32 -3.73 -7.85
N GLN A 74 -15.30 -3.36 -7.03
CA GLN A 74 -16.49 -2.64 -7.47
C GLN A 74 -16.93 -1.59 -6.47
N CYS A 75 -17.54 -0.51 -6.96
CA CYS A 75 -18.22 0.47 -6.11
C CYS A 75 -19.63 -0.02 -5.77
N SER A 76 -20.04 0.24 -4.53
CA SER A 76 -21.38 -0.15 -4.06
C SER A 76 -22.48 0.79 -4.55
N GLU A 77 -22.10 2.02 -4.88
CA GLU A 77 -22.98 3.12 -5.25
C GLU A 77 -22.72 3.44 -6.73
N GLU A 78 -23.79 3.58 -7.52
CA GLU A 78 -23.71 3.70 -8.99
C GLU A 78 -23.11 5.02 -9.46
N ASP A 79 -23.22 6.06 -8.65
CA ASP A 79 -22.66 7.39 -8.82
C ASP A 79 -21.17 7.49 -8.43
N TYR A 80 -20.59 6.39 -7.94
CA TYR A 80 -19.17 6.31 -7.63
C TYR A 80 -18.40 5.56 -8.72
N SER A 81 -17.25 6.13 -9.08
CA SER A 81 -16.31 5.52 -10.02
C SER A 81 -15.14 4.87 -9.29
N LEU A 82 -14.72 3.69 -9.76
CA LEU A 82 -13.58 2.99 -9.21
C LEU A 82 -12.27 3.68 -9.62
N ARG A 83 -11.37 3.88 -8.67
CA ARG A 83 -10.01 4.38 -8.90
C ARG A 83 -9.00 3.40 -8.35
N ILE A 84 -8.00 3.06 -9.18
CA ILE A 84 -6.90 2.16 -8.86
C ILE A 84 -5.59 2.94 -8.82
N PHE A 85 -4.79 2.70 -7.78
CA PHE A 85 -3.47 3.29 -7.64
C PHE A 85 -2.39 2.23 -7.79
N GLY A 86 -1.55 2.42 -8.81
CA GLY A 86 -0.31 1.68 -9.02
C GLY A 86 0.91 2.56 -8.76
N GLY A 87 2.06 1.96 -8.49
CA GLY A 87 3.26 2.68 -8.06
C GLY A 87 3.74 3.82 -8.98
N LYS A 88 3.37 3.80 -10.27
CA LYS A 88 3.75 4.82 -11.27
C LYS A 88 2.58 5.50 -12.00
N ARG A 89 1.36 4.98 -11.90
CA ARG A 89 0.18 5.47 -12.63
C ARG A 89 -1.10 5.05 -11.92
N ASN A 90 -2.12 5.91 -12.05
CA ASN A 90 -3.45 5.68 -11.54
C ASN A 90 -4.43 5.47 -12.70
N TYR A 91 -5.46 4.66 -12.48
CA TYR A 91 -6.42 4.29 -13.53
C TYR A 91 -7.85 4.39 -13.02
N ASP A 92 -8.74 4.89 -13.89
CA ASP A 92 -10.18 4.89 -13.68
C ASP A 92 -10.81 3.59 -14.21
N GLY A 93 -11.74 3.04 -13.44
CA GLY A 93 -12.74 2.09 -13.88
C GLY A 93 -12.29 0.65 -14.16
N GLY A 94 -13.30 -0.14 -14.53
CA GLY A 94 -13.35 -1.57 -14.83
C GLY A 94 -12.02 -2.18 -15.25
N SER A 95 -11.43 -2.89 -14.30
CA SER A 95 -10.13 -3.51 -14.45
C SER A 95 -10.20 -4.93 -13.92
N LYS A 96 -9.57 -5.85 -14.67
CA LYS A 96 -9.33 -7.21 -14.25
C LYS A 96 -7.99 -7.25 -13.54
N PHE A 97 -8.02 -7.78 -12.32
CA PHE A 97 -6.83 -7.92 -11.49
C PHE A 97 -6.46 -9.39 -11.36
N ARG A 98 -5.24 -9.71 -11.73
CA ARG A 98 -4.70 -11.06 -11.60
C ARG A 98 -3.40 -11.00 -10.80
N CYS A 99 -3.33 -11.81 -9.75
CA CYS A 99 -2.13 -12.01 -8.98
C CYS A 99 -1.26 -13.04 -9.69
N GLU A 100 -0.06 -12.63 -10.04
CA GLU A 100 0.96 -13.45 -10.69
C GLU A 100 2.25 -13.43 -9.85
N LYS A 101 3.26 -14.14 -10.33
CA LYS A 101 4.63 -14.01 -9.83
C LYS A 101 5.50 -13.33 -10.88
N ASP A 102 6.38 -12.44 -10.45
CA ASP A 102 7.44 -11.90 -11.31
C ASP A 102 8.54 -12.95 -11.58
N ASP A 103 9.54 -12.59 -12.39
CA ASP A 103 10.68 -13.47 -12.72
C ASP A 103 11.51 -13.90 -11.49
N LYS A 104 11.33 -13.23 -10.34
CA LYS A 104 11.98 -13.51 -9.06
C LYS A 104 11.06 -14.25 -8.08
N GLY A 105 9.87 -14.67 -8.52
CA GLY A 105 8.89 -15.37 -7.71
C GLY A 105 8.08 -14.50 -6.75
N ARG A 106 8.21 -13.16 -6.82
CA ARG A 106 7.51 -12.21 -5.95
C ARG A 106 6.07 -12.00 -6.44
N PRO A 107 5.08 -11.90 -5.55
CA PRO A 107 3.70 -11.64 -5.94
C PRO A 107 3.57 -10.25 -6.57
N ILE A 108 2.93 -10.17 -7.74
CA ILE A 108 2.72 -8.95 -8.50
C ILE A 108 1.32 -8.94 -9.12
N TRP A 109 0.64 -7.80 -9.02
CA TRP A 109 -0.63 -7.60 -9.72
C TRP A 109 -0.40 -7.29 -11.18
N GLU A 110 -1.06 -8.02 -12.07
CA GLU A 110 -1.32 -7.62 -13.43
C GLU A 110 -2.69 -6.95 -13.50
N VAL A 111 -2.73 -5.76 -14.08
CA VAL A 111 -3.96 -4.98 -14.24
C VAL A 111 -4.25 -4.81 -15.72
N ALA A 112 -5.39 -5.30 -16.16
CA ALA A 112 -5.91 -5.14 -17.52
C ALA A 112 -7.26 -4.40 -17.47
N ARG A 113 -7.73 -3.87 -18.61
CA ARG A 113 -9.11 -3.35 -18.68
C ARG A 113 -10.08 -4.52 -18.72
N ASP A 114 -11.27 -4.37 -18.16
CA ASP A 114 -12.34 -5.32 -18.39
C ASP A 114 -12.61 -5.50 -19.89
N GLY A 115 -12.68 -6.76 -20.34
CA GLY A 115 -12.85 -7.12 -21.74
C GLY A 115 -11.60 -7.02 -22.62
N GLU A 116 -10.43 -6.66 -22.08
CA GLU A 116 -9.16 -6.65 -22.78
C GLU A 116 -8.16 -7.63 -22.16
N ASP A 117 -7.45 -8.40 -22.98
CA ASP A 117 -6.36 -9.27 -22.52
C ASP A 117 -5.02 -8.53 -22.41
N LYS A 118 -4.96 -7.28 -22.87
CA LYS A 118 -3.74 -6.47 -22.83
C LYS A 118 -3.51 -5.93 -21.42
N VAL A 119 -2.42 -6.38 -20.80
CA VAL A 119 -1.93 -5.83 -19.53
C VAL A 119 -1.62 -4.34 -19.69
N ARG A 120 -2.27 -3.50 -18.88
CA ARG A 120 -2.04 -2.05 -18.84
C ARG A 120 -0.77 -1.71 -18.07
N PHE A 121 -0.61 -2.35 -16.91
CA PHE A 121 0.55 -2.20 -16.04
C PHE A 121 0.62 -3.38 -15.06
N LYS A 122 1.78 -3.52 -14.43
CA LYS A 122 1.96 -4.40 -13.27
C LYS A 122 2.31 -3.56 -12.03
N SER A 123 1.90 -4.00 -10.86
CA SER A 123 2.17 -3.31 -9.59
C SER A 123 2.28 -4.28 -8.43
N TYR A 124 3.20 -4.02 -7.50
CA TYR A 124 3.37 -4.84 -6.29
C TYR A 124 2.41 -4.41 -5.16
N TYR A 125 1.70 -3.30 -5.38
CA TYR A 125 0.68 -2.75 -4.51
C TYR A 125 -0.55 -2.45 -5.34
N LEU A 126 -1.70 -2.86 -4.82
CA LEU A 126 -2.97 -2.46 -5.38
C LEU A 126 -3.77 -1.73 -4.30
N TYR A 127 -3.78 -0.41 -4.40
CA TYR A 127 -4.71 0.41 -3.64
C TYR A 127 -5.92 0.73 -4.51
N ALA A 128 -7.11 0.71 -3.94
CA ALA A 128 -8.33 1.02 -4.67
C ALA A 128 -9.29 1.83 -3.81
N THR A 129 -9.97 2.82 -4.39
CA THR A 129 -11.03 3.60 -3.74
C THR A 129 -12.18 3.84 -4.71
N CYS A 130 -13.37 4.08 -4.18
CA CYS A 130 -14.50 4.62 -4.95
C CYS A 130 -14.56 6.13 -4.75
N ILE A 131 -14.71 6.87 -5.86
CA ILE A 131 -14.76 8.33 -5.86
C ILE A 131 -16.06 8.83 -6.49
N ASN A 132 -16.71 9.80 -5.85
CA ASN A 132 -17.77 10.60 -6.44
C ASN A 132 -17.34 12.07 -6.48
N ARG A 133 -17.20 12.60 -7.71
CA ARG A 133 -16.75 13.98 -7.96
C ARG A 133 -17.88 14.99 -8.00
N ASP A 134 -19.11 14.53 -8.18
CA ASP A 134 -20.29 15.38 -8.38
C ASP A 134 -20.91 15.82 -7.04
N LEU A 135 -20.69 15.06 -5.97
CA LEU A 135 -21.29 15.33 -4.67
C LEU A 135 -20.59 16.40 -3.81
N GLY A 136 -19.45 16.94 -4.27
CA GLY A 136 -18.68 17.97 -3.57
C GLY A 136 -18.23 17.55 -2.16
N GLY A 137 -16.95 17.25 -1.97
CA GLY A 137 -16.43 16.93 -0.64
C GLY A 137 -16.40 18.16 0.28
N VAL A 138 -16.44 17.90 1.60
CA VAL A 138 -16.23 18.95 2.60
C VAL A 138 -14.77 19.36 2.58
N LYS A 139 -14.50 20.50 1.95
CA LYS A 139 -13.19 21.14 1.92
C LYS A 139 -12.68 21.34 3.37
N PRO A 140 -11.61 20.66 3.82
CA PRO A 140 -10.85 21.10 4.97
C PRO A 140 -10.33 22.50 4.62
N PRO A 141 -10.13 23.39 5.60
CA PRO A 141 -9.65 24.74 5.34
C PRO A 141 -8.53 24.67 4.31
N SER A 142 -8.71 25.38 3.19
CA SER A 142 -7.79 25.25 2.05
C SER A 142 -6.41 25.64 2.54
N GLY A 143 -5.54 24.65 2.71
CA GLY A 143 -4.12 24.92 2.79
C GLY A 143 -3.78 25.65 1.50
N THR A 144 -3.38 26.90 1.61
CA THR A 144 -2.87 27.75 0.53
C THR A 144 -1.48 27.28 0.07
N GLY A 145 -1.27 25.97 0.06
CA GLY A 145 0.04 25.34 0.16
C GLY A 145 0.93 25.74 -1.00
N VAL A 146 2.04 26.40 -0.68
CA VAL A 146 3.03 26.89 -1.65
C VAL A 146 3.90 25.73 -2.18
N CYS A 147 3.91 24.58 -1.49
CA CYS A 147 4.82 23.45 -1.73
C CYS A 147 4.14 22.29 -2.48
N TYR A 148 4.57 22.08 -3.73
CA TYR A 148 4.14 20.99 -4.62
C TYR A 148 5.37 20.39 -5.31
N CYS A 149 6.20 19.66 -4.55
CA CYS A 149 7.35 18.94 -5.10
C CYS A 149 6.97 17.50 -5.45
N ASP A 150 7.59 16.93 -6.48
CA ASP A 150 7.27 15.59 -6.98
C ASP A 150 7.74 14.50 -6.01
N HIS A 151 6.93 13.46 -5.82
CA HIS A 151 7.28 12.31 -4.98
C HIS A 151 6.67 11.04 -5.58
N ALA A 152 7.24 9.87 -5.28
CA ALA A 152 6.77 8.60 -5.83
C ALA A 152 7.22 7.39 -4.99
N PHE A 153 6.54 6.26 -5.13
CA PHE A 153 7.07 5.01 -4.62
C PHE A 153 8.31 4.57 -5.42
N LEU A 154 9.32 4.05 -4.71
CA LEU A 154 10.50 3.49 -5.34
C LEU A 154 10.13 2.25 -6.16
N ASP A 155 10.70 2.13 -7.36
CA ASP A 155 10.40 1.02 -8.27
C ASP A 155 10.88 -0.34 -7.68
N PRO A 156 10.01 -1.35 -7.57
CA PRO A 156 10.30 -2.77 -7.34
C PRO A 156 11.53 -3.38 -8.02
N ASP A 157 11.87 -2.91 -9.21
CA ASP A 157 12.99 -3.44 -9.99
C ASP A 157 14.33 -2.84 -9.56
N SER A 158 14.32 -1.70 -8.86
CA SER A 158 15.52 -1.09 -8.27
C SER A 158 15.99 -1.77 -6.97
N GLN A 159 15.37 -2.87 -6.55
CA GLN A 159 15.34 -3.27 -5.13
C GLN A 159 16.34 -4.30 -4.63
N ASN A 160 17.40 -4.70 -5.36
CA ASN A 160 18.45 -5.61 -4.87
C ASN A 160 17.97 -6.89 -4.11
N GLY A 161 16.73 -7.36 -4.34
CA GLY A 161 16.15 -8.53 -3.68
C GLY A 161 15.46 -8.27 -2.33
N ASP A 162 15.40 -7.02 -1.85
CA ASP A 162 14.66 -6.67 -0.63
C ASP A 162 13.15 -6.96 -0.79
N LYS A 163 12.51 -7.45 0.27
CA LYS A 163 11.05 -7.67 0.29
C LYS A 163 10.33 -6.37 0.59
N LEU A 164 9.45 -5.98 -0.33
CA LEU A 164 8.80 -4.68 -0.32
C LEU A 164 7.54 -4.67 0.56
N MET A 165 7.45 -3.65 1.41
CA MET A 165 6.47 -3.48 2.48
C MET A 165 5.76 -2.14 2.36
N ASN A 166 5.41 -1.69 1.15
CA ASN A 166 4.90 -0.31 0.98
C ASN A 166 3.57 -0.02 1.69
N PHE A 167 2.78 -1.05 2.05
CA PHE A 167 1.61 -0.88 2.93
C PHE A 167 1.98 -0.29 4.29
N ASP A 168 3.23 -0.44 4.70
CA ASP A 168 3.75 0.08 5.97
C ASP A 168 4.32 1.47 5.85
N THR A 169 4.44 2.03 4.65
CA THR A 169 4.93 3.40 4.44
C THR A 169 4.01 4.41 5.12
N ARG A 170 4.58 5.27 5.95
CA ARG A 170 3.89 6.41 6.58
C ARG A 170 4.63 7.68 6.25
N ILE A 171 3.87 8.71 5.91
CA ILE A 171 4.36 10.07 5.68
C ILE A 171 3.50 11.00 6.53
N GLU A 172 4.15 11.73 7.43
CA GLU A 172 3.55 12.83 8.16
C GLU A 172 3.90 14.15 7.46
N GLU A 173 2.88 14.95 7.16
CA GLU A 173 3.02 16.22 6.46
C GLU A 173 2.85 17.38 7.45
N HIS A 174 3.75 18.36 7.39
CA HIS A 174 3.73 19.58 8.17
C HIS A 174 3.88 20.81 7.26
N SER A 175 3.68 22.01 7.82
CA SER A 175 3.97 23.29 7.16
C SER A 175 3.37 23.41 5.76
N GLU A 176 2.06 23.15 5.63
CA GLU A 176 1.35 23.16 4.32
C GLU A 176 2.00 22.27 3.23
N ARG A 177 2.44 21.06 3.62
CA ARG A 177 3.13 20.08 2.76
C ARG A 177 4.57 20.45 2.39
N CYS A 178 5.15 21.48 3.00
CA CYS A 178 6.56 21.80 2.79
C CYS A 178 7.49 20.86 3.56
N GLU A 179 7.03 20.19 4.61
CA GLU A 179 7.85 19.33 5.46
C GLU A 179 7.22 17.95 5.60
N TRP A 180 8.01 16.91 5.33
CA TRP A 180 7.56 15.53 5.23
C TRP A 180 8.43 14.64 6.11
N TYR A 181 7.81 13.79 6.90
CA TYR A 181 8.49 12.79 7.72
C TYR A 181 8.08 11.38 7.31
N LEU A 182 9.01 10.68 6.67
CA LEU A 182 8.84 9.31 6.17
C LEU A 182 9.31 8.29 7.20
N TYR A 183 8.49 7.28 7.49
CA TYR A 183 8.86 6.12 8.30
C TYR A 183 8.02 4.89 7.94
N CYS A 184 8.37 3.73 8.51
CA CYS A 184 7.57 2.50 8.37
C CYS A 184 6.74 2.25 9.63
N ARG A 185 5.47 1.86 9.48
CA ARG A 185 4.53 1.53 10.57
C ARG A 185 5.13 0.51 11.54
N TYR A 186 5.75 -0.54 11.00
CA TYR A 186 6.35 -1.59 11.82
C TYR A 186 7.85 -1.35 11.98
N PRO A 187 8.39 -1.49 13.21
CA PRO A 187 9.79 -1.19 13.50
C PRO A 187 10.77 -2.22 12.90
N THR A 188 10.27 -3.38 12.50
CA THR A 188 10.99 -4.43 11.78
C THR A 188 11.29 -4.06 10.33
N ASN A 189 10.60 -3.06 9.79
CA ASN A 189 10.84 -2.56 8.45
C ASN A 189 11.81 -1.38 8.50
N ILE A 190 12.36 -1.01 7.34
CA ILE A 190 13.23 0.13 7.16
C ILE A 190 12.75 0.96 5.97
N ALA A 191 12.75 2.28 6.15
CA ALA A 191 12.39 3.20 5.08
C ALA A 191 13.54 3.29 4.08
N ARG A 192 13.20 3.51 2.81
CA ARG A 192 14.21 3.84 1.79
C ARG A 192 13.80 5.05 0.98
N THR A 193 14.81 5.72 0.48
CA THR A 193 14.69 6.82 -0.48
C THR A 193 15.86 6.80 -1.45
N VAL A 194 15.83 7.70 -2.43
CA VAL A 194 16.94 7.93 -3.36
C VAL A 194 17.56 9.28 -3.07
N ILE A 195 18.86 9.29 -2.81
CA ILE A 195 19.66 10.51 -2.63
C ILE A 195 20.76 10.46 -3.69
N ASN A 196 20.81 11.48 -4.55
CA ASN A 196 21.80 11.60 -5.63
C ASN A 196 21.90 10.32 -6.49
N GLY A 197 20.75 9.72 -6.80
CA GLY A 197 20.65 8.50 -7.61
C GLY A 197 21.01 7.20 -6.88
N LYS A 198 21.31 7.23 -5.58
CA LYS A 198 21.62 6.03 -4.78
C LYS A 198 20.50 5.73 -3.80
N ILE A 199 20.15 4.46 -3.65
CA ILE A 199 19.20 3.99 -2.64
C ILE A 199 19.87 4.07 -1.27
N VAL A 200 19.19 4.73 -0.33
CA VAL A 200 19.62 4.88 1.05
C VAL A 200 18.54 4.32 1.96
N LYS A 201 18.95 3.56 2.99
CA LYS A 201 18.11 2.94 4.01
C LYS A 201 18.25 3.70 5.34
N SER A 202 17.15 4.02 5.99
CA SER A 202 17.15 4.60 7.34
C SER A 202 15.84 4.28 8.07
N LYS A 203 15.81 4.43 9.39
CA LYS A 203 14.57 4.24 10.16
C LYS A 203 13.51 5.27 9.79
N SER A 204 13.95 6.47 9.41
CA SER A 204 13.09 7.52 8.90
C SER A 204 13.90 8.54 8.10
N PHE A 205 13.18 9.39 7.36
CA PHE A 205 13.75 10.53 6.62
C PHE A 205 12.90 11.77 6.86
N ASN A 206 13.57 12.91 7.01
CA ASN A 206 12.91 14.22 6.89
C ASN A 206 13.14 14.73 5.48
N ALA A 207 12.13 15.29 4.84
CA ALA A 207 12.24 15.92 3.54
C ALA A 207 11.54 17.28 3.55
N THR A 208 12.17 18.27 2.94
CA THR A 208 11.64 19.63 2.83
C THR A 208 11.51 20.02 1.36
N CYS A 209 10.31 20.41 0.94
CA CYS A 209 10.02 20.88 -0.40
C CYS A 209 10.28 22.39 -0.47
N ASN A 210 11.14 22.81 -1.37
CA ASN A 210 11.35 24.22 -1.65
C ASN A 210 10.22 24.74 -2.57
N ALA A 211 9.48 25.73 -2.08
CA ALA A 211 8.31 26.28 -2.75
C ALA A 211 8.62 26.94 -4.11
N ASP A 212 9.81 27.55 -4.27
CA ASP A 212 10.16 28.30 -5.49
C ASP A 212 10.72 27.38 -6.57
N THR A 213 11.64 26.51 -6.19
CA THR A 213 12.35 25.61 -7.12
C THR A 213 11.62 24.30 -7.38
N LYS A 214 10.67 23.93 -6.52
CA LYS A 214 9.98 22.63 -6.52
C LYS A 214 10.93 21.43 -6.36
N LEU A 215 12.08 21.64 -5.70
CA LEU A 215 13.05 20.59 -5.39
C LEU A 215 13.00 20.22 -3.90
N TRP A 216 13.34 18.96 -3.62
CA TRP A 216 13.45 18.44 -2.26
C TRP A 216 14.85 18.60 -1.68
N SER A 217 14.89 18.89 -0.38
CA SER A 217 16.05 18.65 0.48
C SER A 217 15.74 17.50 1.42
N ILE A 218 16.54 16.44 1.40
CA ILE A 218 16.32 15.24 2.22
C ILE A 218 17.39 15.22 3.32
N THR A 219 16.97 15.06 4.57
CA THR A 219 17.86 14.93 5.72
C THR A 219 17.93 13.46 6.14
N ASN A 220 19.15 12.92 6.23
CA ASN A 220 19.41 11.59 6.73
C ASN A 220 20.59 11.61 7.70
N ASN A 221 20.40 11.09 8.92
CA ASN A 221 21.44 11.03 9.97
C ASN A 221 22.13 12.39 10.24
N GLY A 222 21.39 13.50 10.10
CA GLY A 222 21.89 14.86 10.33
C GLY A 222 22.57 15.52 9.13
N GLU A 223 22.78 14.79 8.02
CA GLU A 223 23.28 15.35 6.76
C GLU A 223 22.10 15.75 5.87
N VAL A 224 22.22 16.89 5.18
CA VAL A 224 21.17 17.45 4.30
C VAL A 224 21.62 17.34 2.84
N PHE A 225 20.76 16.74 2.02
CA PHE A 225 20.99 16.53 0.59
C PHE A 225 19.97 17.33 -0.22
N GLU A 226 20.42 18.42 -0.83
CA GLU A 226 19.56 19.35 -1.55
C GLU A 226 19.35 18.98 -3.03
N ASN A 227 18.44 19.70 -3.69
CA ASN A 227 18.21 19.63 -5.14
C ASN A 227 17.78 18.24 -5.65
N GLN A 228 17.05 17.48 -4.83
CA GLN A 228 16.49 16.20 -5.24
C GLN A 228 15.19 16.46 -6.03
N PRO A 229 15.09 16.02 -7.30
CA PRO A 229 13.95 16.34 -8.14
C PRO A 229 12.68 15.60 -7.73
N VAL A 230 12.83 14.40 -7.18
CA VAL A 230 11.71 13.56 -6.74
C VAL A 230 12.06 12.94 -5.39
N PHE A 231 11.16 13.05 -4.42
CA PHE A 231 11.28 12.30 -3.17
C PHE A 231 10.74 10.88 -3.35
N TYR A 232 11.61 9.95 -3.72
CA TYR A 232 11.24 8.54 -3.76
C TYR A 232 11.12 7.98 -2.36
N HIS A 233 10.12 7.16 -2.09
CA HIS A 233 9.91 6.62 -0.76
C HIS A 233 9.33 5.22 -0.81
N ASP A 234 9.81 4.32 0.06
CA ASP A 234 9.24 2.99 0.22
C ASP A 234 9.59 2.42 1.60
N CYS A 235 9.02 1.25 1.91
CA CYS A 235 9.38 0.47 3.08
C CYS A 235 9.77 -0.94 2.64
N VAL A 236 10.81 -1.50 3.25
CA VAL A 236 11.20 -2.90 3.06
C VAL A 236 11.40 -3.62 4.38
N GLU A 237 11.31 -4.94 4.34
CA GLU A 237 11.78 -5.80 5.43
C GLU A 237 13.31 -5.66 5.58
N LEU A 238 13.79 -5.62 6.82
CA LEU A 238 15.22 -5.53 7.16
C LEU A 238 15.99 -6.82 6.89
#